data_AF-A0A3D5K3F5-F1
#
_entry.id   AF-A0A3D5K3F5-F1
#
_cell.length_a   1.000
_cell.length_b   1.000
_cell.length_c   1.000
_cell.angle_alpha   90.00
_cell.angle_beta   90.00
_cell.angle_gamma   90.00
#
_symmetry.space_group_name_H-M   'P 1'
#
loop_
_entity.id
_entity.type
_entity.pdbx_description
1 polymer ?
#
loop_
_entity_poly.entity_id
_entity_poly.type
_entity_poly.pdbx_seq_one_letter_code
_entity_poly.pdbx_strand_id
1 'polypeptide(L)' 'IALAVTAEATRDLRLTTLVLGNDFRHPLFLAKQAATLDLLSDGRLELGLGAGWKTSDYDQSGISLDSP' A
#
# COMPACT_ATOMS: atom_id res chain seq x y z
N ILE A 1 -2.43 -7.47 -2.79
CA ILE A 1 -2.39 -8.85 -3.34
C ILE A 1 -1.20 -9.61 -2.77
N ALA A 2 0.05 -9.25 -3.07
CA ALA A 2 1.22 -9.96 -2.53
C ALA A 2 1.18 -10.16 -1.01
N LEU A 3 0.94 -9.10 -0.23
CA LEU A 3 0.80 -9.21 1.23
C LEU A 3 -0.37 -10.09 1.68
N ALA A 4 -1.47 -10.19 0.92
CA ALA A 4 -2.59 -11.08 1.27
C ALA A 4 -2.20 -12.55 1.09
N VAL A 5 -1.44 -12.87 0.03
CA VAL A 5 -0.87 -14.22 -0.17
C VAL A 5 0.13 -14.54 0.94
N THR A 6 0.97 -13.58 1.33
CA THR A 6 1.89 -13.76 2.47
C THR A 6 1.14 -13.93 3.78
N ALA A 7 0.04 -13.20 4.00
CA ALA A 7 -0.80 -13.32 5.19
C ALA A 7 -1.38 -14.72 5.33
N GLU A 8 -1.82 -15.33 4.23
CA GLU A 8 -2.31 -16.71 4.21
C GLU A 8 -1.18 -17.73 4.48
N ALA A 9 -0.02 -17.53 3.85
CA ALA A 9 1.10 -18.47 3.92
C ALA A 9 1.89 -18.42 5.24
N THR A 10 1.62 -17.45 6.11
CA THR A 10 2.43 -17.18 7.32
C THR A 10 1.53 -16.86 8.52
N ARG A 11 1.98 -17.20 9.73
CA ARG A 11 1.21 -16.98 10.96
C ARG A 11 1.70 -15.82 11.80
N ASP A 12 3.02 -15.61 11.84
CA ASP A 12 3.63 -14.69 12.82
C ASP A 12 4.37 -13.50 12.18
N LEU A 13 4.62 -13.53 10.87
CA LEU A 13 5.36 -12.46 10.19
C LEU A 13 4.55 -11.17 10.12
N ARG A 14 5.15 -10.05 10.55
CA ARG A 14 4.59 -8.71 10.30
C ARG A 14 4.67 -8.39 8.81
N LEU A 15 3.62 -7.77 8.28
CA LEU A 15 3.45 -7.51 6.85
C LEU A 15 3.48 -6.00 6.63
N THR A 16 4.45 -5.50 5.88
CA THR A 16 4.62 -4.05 5.67
C THR A 16 4.72 -3.69 4.19
N THR A 17 4.31 -2.47 3.85
CA THR A 17 4.56 -1.84 2.55
C THR A 17 5.68 -0.82 2.67
N LEU A 18 6.67 -0.87 1.77
CA LEU A 18 7.83 0.05 1.81
C LEU A 18 7.99 0.83 0.50
N VAL A 19 7.35 1.98 0.31
CA VAL A 19 6.05 2.40 0.87
C VAL A 19 5.07 2.54 -0.30
N LEU A 20 3.76 2.54 -0.04
CA LEU A 20 2.79 2.86 -1.11
C LEU A 20 2.86 4.35 -1.43
N GLY A 21 2.92 4.70 -2.71
CA GLY A 21 2.74 6.09 -3.15
C GLY A 21 1.29 6.52 -2.96
N ASN A 22 1.09 7.63 -2.25
CA ASN A 22 -0.21 8.13 -1.81
C ASN A 22 -1.15 8.47 -2.98
N ASP A 23 -0.61 8.93 -4.10
CA ASP A 23 -1.42 9.49 -5.20
C ASP A 23 -2.03 8.41 -6.11
N PHE A 24 -1.48 7.20 -6.09
CA PHE A 24 -1.84 6.14 -7.05
C PHE A 24 -3.14 5.40 -6.71
N ARG A 25 -3.79 5.71 -5.58
CA ARG A 25 -5.01 5.00 -5.14
C ARG A 25 -5.98 5.94 -4.48
N HIS A 26 -7.26 5.74 -4.77
CA HIS A 26 -8.32 6.44 -4.04
C HIS A 26 -8.25 6.11 -2.54
N PRO A 27 -8.20 7.10 -1.63
CA PRO A 27 -7.92 6.88 -0.21
C PRO A 27 -8.96 5.97 0.47
N LEU A 28 -10.26 6.12 0.12
CA LEU A 28 -11.31 5.25 0.64
C LEU A 28 -11.11 3.77 0.24
N PHE A 29 -10.64 3.51 -0.98
CA PHE A 29 -10.34 2.15 -1.42
C PHE A 29 -9.12 1.59 -0.70
N LEU A 30 -8.07 2.41 -0.53
CA LEU A 30 -6.88 2.02 0.21
C LEU A 30 -7.23 1.68 1.67
N ALA A 31 -8.04 2.51 2.34
CA ALA A 31 -8.48 2.25 3.71
C ALA A 31 -9.25 0.92 3.82
N LYS A 32 -10.18 0.65 2.90
CA LYS A 32 -10.92 -0.63 2.86
C LYS A 32 -9.99 -1.82 2.63
N GLN A 33 -9.03 -1.70 1.71
CA GLN A 33 -8.05 -2.75 1.43
C GLN A 33 -7.14 -3.02 2.63
N ALA A 34 -6.65 -1.96 3.28
CA ALA A 34 -5.83 -2.06 4.48
C ALA A 34 -6.60 -2.74 5.62
N ALA A 35 -7.82 -2.30 5.92
CA ALA A 35 -8.65 -2.92 6.95
C ALA A 35 -8.95 -4.40 6.66
N THR A 36 -9.21 -4.74 5.40
CA THR A 36 -9.43 -6.14 4.98
C THR A 36 -8.19 -6.99 5.20
N LEU A 37 -7.02 -6.47 4.82
CA LEU A 37 -5.75 -7.17 4.98
C LEU A 37 -5.34 -7.28 6.45
N ASP A 38 -5.59 -6.25 7.25
CA ASP A 38 -5.35 -6.26 8.69
C ASP A 38 -6.14 -7.39 9.36
N LEU A 39 -7.44 -7.47 9.08
CA LEU A 39 -8.30 -8.57 9.56
C LEU A 39 -7.82 -9.95 9.06
N LEU A 40 -7.52 -10.08 7.75
CA LEU A 40 -7.03 -11.33 7.17
C LEU A 40 -5.71 -11.79 7.82
N SER A 41 -4.87 -10.83 8.22
CA SER A 41 -3.56 -11.09 8.81
C SER A 41 -3.59 -11.20 10.33
N ASP A 42 -4.74 -11.11 10.99
CA ASP A 42 -4.86 -11.08 12.45
C ASP A 42 -4.02 -9.95 13.09
N GLY A 43 -4.15 -8.72 12.55
CA GLY A 43 -3.52 -7.52 13.11
C GLY A 43 -2.02 -7.37 12.80
N ARG A 44 -1.48 -8.12 11.83
CA ARG A 44 -0.05 -8.11 11.48
C ARG A 44 0.34 -7.04 10.45
N LEU A 45 -0.61 -6.25 9.95
CA LEU A 45 -0.35 -5.24 8.92
C LEU A 45 0.30 -3.98 9.51
N GLU A 46 1.36 -3.52 8.86
CA GLU A 46 1.91 -2.18 8.98
C GLU A 46 1.75 -1.45 7.65
N LEU A 47 0.98 -0.36 7.64
CA LEU A 47 0.73 0.39 6.41
C LEU A 47 1.78 1.50 6.23
N GLY A 48 2.80 1.24 5.43
CA GLY A 48 3.75 2.26 5.02
C GLY A 48 3.24 3.07 3.82
N LEU A 49 3.18 4.38 3.98
CA LEU A 49 2.76 5.37 2.97
C LEU A 49 3.89 6.37 2.70
N GLY A 50 3.96 6.86 1.47
CA GLY A 50 4.88 7.94 1.09
C GLY A 50 4.28 8.81 0.00
N ALA A 51 4.88 9.99 -0.19
CA ALA A 51 4.41 10.97 -1.18
C ALA A 51 4.52 10.45 -2.63
N GLY A 52 5.41 9.50 -2.90
CA GLY A 52 5.85 9.21 -4.26
C GLY A 52 6.95 10.18 -4.69
N TRP A 53 7.82 9.75 -5.60
CA TRP A 53 9.03 10.52 -5.93
C TRP A 53 9.55 10.29 -7.36
N LYS A 54 9.17 9.18 -7.98
CA LYS A 54 9.75 8.74 -9.24
C LYS A 54 8.94 9.31 -10.40
N THR A 55 9.45 10.39 -11.01
CA THR A 55 8.78 11.14 -12.10
C THR A 55 8.24 10.23 -13.21
N SER A 56 8.99 9.20 -13.61
CA SER A 56 8.55 8.28 -14.65
C SER A 56 7.23 7.58 -14.35
N ASP A 57 6.93 7.35 -13.07
CA ASP A 57 5.69 6.66 -12.65
C ASP A 57 4.50 7.64 -12.73
N TYR A 58 4.73 8.93 -12.49
CA TYR A 58 3.76 10.01 -12.68
C TYR A 58 3.48 10.26 -14.16
N ASP A 59 4.53 10.35 -14.97
CA ASP A 59 4.40 10.50 -16.44
C ASP A 59 3.58 9.36 -17.06
N GLN A 60 3.84 8.12 -16.64
CA GLN A 60 3.13 6.93 -17.16
C GLN A 60 1.70 6.81 -16.63
N SER A 61 1.44 7.23 -15.39
CA SER A 61 0.09 7.17 -14.81
C SER A 61 -0.79 8.34 -15.23
N GLY A 62 -0.21 9.41 -15.78
CA GLY A 62 -0.91 10.65 -16.11
C GLY A 62 -1.27 11.50 -14.89
N ILE A 63 -0.71 11.18 -13.72
CA ILE A 63 -0.90 11.93 -12.47
C ILE A 63 0.14 13.05 -12.44
N SER A 64 -0.27 14.25 -12.00
CA SER A 64 0.67 15.35 -11.80
C SER A 64 1.56 15.07 -10.59
N LEU A 65 2.87 15.16 -10.76
CA LEU A 65 3.81 15.12 -9.65
C LEU A 65 3.76 16.45 -8.89
N ASP A 66 3.50 16.37 -7.58
CA ASP A 66 3.47 17.55 -6.72
C ASP A 66 4.86 18.22 -6.64
N SER A 67 4.84 19.54 -6.52
CA SER A 67 6.06 20.31 -6.27
C SER A 67 6.53 20.11 -4.82
N PRO A 68 7.85 20.07 -4.57
CA PRO A 68 8.41 19.89 -3.23
C PRO A 68 8.11 21.04 -2.26
#